data_AF-A0A2K9AFU0-F1
#
_entry.id   AF-A0A2K9AFU0-F1
#
_cell.length_a   1.000
_cell.length_b   1.000
_cell.length_c   1.000
_cell.angle_alpha   90.00
_cell.angle_beta   90.00
_cell.angle_gamma   90.00
#
_symmetry.space_group_name_H-M   'P 1'
#
loop_
_entity.id
_entity.type
_entity.pdbx_description
1 polymer ?
#
loop_
_entity_poly.entity_id
_entity_poly.type
_entity_poly.pdbx_seq_one_letter_code
_entity_poly.pdbx_strand_id
1 'polypeptide(L)'
;MRHHKGVTLVELLGAIVIFSIASSIIALTVSFIINANKEIIENGQANATGTLIIRQIENKVSDLYITDYDYLSDQEFTLYSDFEYVYNNELGDIELINHDPRLELNILIENQQLFINNESVNLSGFTLHGTSRIEMIEGVASTQFIITIVLASEKNIYTFKTNLEVFI
;
A
#
# COMPACT_ATOMS: atom_id res chain seq x y z
N MET A 1 -59.69 22.85 -36.36
CA MET A 1 -59.13 23.76 -35.33
C MET A 1 -58.81 22.93 -34.09
N ARG A 2 -57.55 22.78 -33.70
CA ARG A 2 -57.15 22.02 -32.50
C ARG A 2 -57.44 22.85 -31.26
N HIS A 3 -58.32 22.38 -30.37
CA HIS A 3 -58.55 22.99 -29.06
C HIS A 3 -57.31 22.80 -28.18
N HIS A 4 -56.61 23.87 -27.86
CA HIS A 4 -55.64 23.88 -26.76
C HIS A 4 -56.42 23.98 -25.43
N LYS A 5 -56.46 22.90 -24.65
CA LYS A 5 -56.92 22.94 -23.27
C LYS A 5 -55.81 23.56 -22.41
N GLY A 6 -56.10 24.68 -21.74
CA GLY A 6 -55.17 25.29 -20.79
C GLY A 6 -55.00 24.41 -19.56
N VAL A 7 -53.79 24.42 -18.99
CA VAL A 7 -53.44 23.71 -17.75
C VAL A 7 -54.05 24.46 -16.56
N THR A 8 -54.73 23.75 -15.66
CA THR A 8 -55.27 24.36 -14.45
C THR A 8 -54.18 24.62 -13.41
N LEU A 9 -54.36 25.63 -12.55
CA LEU A 9 -53.39 26.02 -11.51
C LEU A 9 -52.98 24.85 -10.60
N VAL A 10 -53.92 23.94 -10.31
CA VAL A 10 -53.70 22.75 -9.48
C VAL A 10 -52.83 21.72 -10.22
N GLU A 11 -53.07 21.49 -11.51
CA GLU A 11 -52.23 20.61 -12.34
C GLU A 11 -50.81 21.17 -12.47
N LEU A 12 -50.65 22.49 -12.59
CA LEU A 12 -49.34 23.13 -12.62
C LEU A 12 -48.59 22.94 -11.29
N LEU A 13 -49.28 23.11 -10.16
CA LEU A 13 -48.69 22.93 -8.84
C LEU A 13 -48.26 21.46 -8.62
N GLY A 14 -49.12 20.51 -8.98
CA GLY A 14 -48.80 19.08 -8.92
C GLY A 14 -47.58 18.71 -9.78
N ALA A 15 -47.51 19.25 -11.00
CA ALA A 15 -46.37 19.04 -11.89
C ALA A 15 -45.07 19.60 -11.31
N ILE A 16 -45.09 20.78 -10.70
CA ILE A 16 -43.91 21.38 -10.05
C ILE A 16 -43.43 20.52 -8.89
N VAL A 17 -44.34 20.07 -8.01
CA VAL A 17 -43.98 19.24 -6.85
C VAL A 17 -43.35 17.92 -7.31
N ILE A 18 -43.97 17.25 -8.28
CA ILE A 18 -43.44 15.99 -8.83
C ILE A 18 -42.06 16.23 -9.47
N PHE A 19 -41.90 17.32 -10.22
CA PHE A 19 -40.62 17.67 -10.84
C PHE A 19 -39.53 17.95 -9.81
N SER A 20 -39.85 18.68 -8.74
CA SER A 20 -38.90 18.96 -7.65
C SER A 20 -38.47 17.68 -6.92
N ILE A 21 -39.40 16.77 -6.65
CA ILE A 21 -39.08 15.47 -6.03
C ILE A 21 -38.20 14.64 -6.97
N ALA A 22 -38.58 14.53 -8.24
CA ALA A 22 -37.82 13.78 -9.23
C ALA A 22 -36.40 14.35 -9.40
N SER A 23 -36.26 15.68 -9.50
CA SER A 23 -34.97 16.35 -9.60
C SER A 23 -34.09 16.11 -8.36
N SER A 24 -34.69 16.11 -7.16
CA SER A 24 -33.98 15.83 -5.91
C SER A 24 -33.46 14.39 -5.86
N ILE A 25 -34.27 13.43 -6.28
CA ILE A 25 -33.87 12.01 -6.34
C ILE A 25 -32.72 11.83 -7.33
N ILE A 26 -32.79 12.46 -8.51
CA ILE A 26 -31.73 12.41 -9.51
C ILE A 26 -30.43 13.00 -8.93
N ALA A 27 -30.50 14.17 -8.30
CA ALA A 27 -29.34 14.84 -7.71
C ALA A 27 -28.67 13.98 -6.62
N LEU A 28 -29.47 13.39 -5.73
CA LEU A 28 -28.98 12.46 -4.70
C LEU A 28 -28.31 11.25 -5.34
N THR A 29 -28.96 10.62 -6.32
CA THR A 29 -28.43 9.43 -7.01
C THR A 29 -27.09 9.73 -7.68
N VAL A 30 -26.98 10.86 -8.38
CA VAL A 30 -25.73 11.30 -9.00
C VAL A 30 -24.64 11.53 -7.95
N SER A 31 -24.98 12.20 -6.84
CA SER A 31 -24.02 12.43 -5.75
C SER A 31 -23.53 11.11 -5.13
N PHE A 32 -24.43 10.15 -4.90
CA PHE A 32 -24.07 8.81 -4.42
C PHE A 32 -23.14 8.10 -5.39
N ILE A 33 -23.43 8.12 -6.70
CA ILE A 33 -22.57 7.49 -7.71
C ILE A 33 -21.18 8.14 -7.75
N ILE A 34 -21.11 9.47 -7.68
CA ILE A 34 -19.81 10.18 -7.69
C ILE A 34 -19.00 9.82 -6.45
N ASN A 35 -19.62 9.78 -5.27
CA ASN A 35 -18.93 9.44 -4.03
C ASN A 35 -18.46 7.98 -4.05
N ALA A 36 -19.30 7.04 -4.49
CA ALA A 36 -18.93 5.64 -4.63
C ALA A 36 -17.76 5.46 -5.61
N ASN A 37 -17.77 6.15 -6.75
CA ASN A 37 -16.67 6.09 -7.71
C ASN A 37 -15.36 6.65 -7.13
N LYS A 38 -15.41 7.75 -6.37
CA LYS A 38 -14.23 8.29 -5.69
C LYS A 38 -13.63 7.27 -4.72
N GLU A 39 -14.48 6.65 -3.91
CA GLU A 39 -14.06 5.64 -2.94
C GLU A 39 -13.47 4.40 -3.63
N ILE A 40 -14.08 3.93 -4.73
CA ILE A 40 -13.54 2.81 -5.52
C ILE A 40 -12.15 3.15 -6.08
N ILE A 41 -11.98 4.35 -6.63
CA ILE A 41 -10.69 4.79 -7.19
C ILE A 41 -9.64 4.89 -6.09
N GLU A 42 -9.98 5.50 -4.95
CA GLU A 42 -9.08 5.62 -3.79
C GLU A 42 -8.65 4.25 -3.26
N ASN A 43 -9.60 3.35 -3.04
CA ASN A 43 -9.32 1.98 -2.61
C ASN A 43 -8.45 1.23 -3.63
N GLY A 44 -8.71 1.40 -4.93
CA GLY A 44 -7.91 0.82 -6.00
C GLY A 44 -6.46 1.33 -5.99
N GLN A 45 -6.27 2.64 -5.82
CA GLN A 45 -4.95 3.26 -5.74
C GLN A 45 -4.21 2.85 -4.46
N ALA A 46 -4.89 2.80 -3.32
CA ALA A 46 -4.31 2.37 -2.05
C ALA A 46 -3.81 0.93 -2.14
N ASN A 47 -4.64 0.02 -2.67
CA ASN A 47 -4.28 -1.38 -2.84
C ASN A 47 -3.12 -1.57 -3.82
N ALA A 48 -3.14 -0.86 -4.96
CA ALA A 48 -2.04 -0.91 -5.91
C ALA A 48 -0.73 -0.41 -5.28
N THR A 49 -0.77 0.74 -4.61
CA THR A 49 0.40 1.34 -3.96
C THR A 49 0.94 0.43 -2.85
N GLY A 50 0.10 0.00 -1.92
CA GLY A 50 0.50 -0.87 -0.82
C GLY A 50 1.05 -2.21 -1.29
N THR A 51 0.42 -2.83 -2.30
CA THR A 51 0.92 -4.08 -2.88
C THR A 51 2.28 -3.88 -3.56
N LEU A 52 2.49 -2.77 -4.26
CA LEU A 52 3.78 -2.48 -4.89
C LEU A 52 4.89 -2.29 -3.86
N ILE A 53 4.61 -1.60 -2.75
CA ILE A 53 5.54 -1.42 -1.63
C ILE A 53 5.93 -2.78 -1.05
N ILE A 54 4.94 -3.60 -0.69
CA ILE A 54 5.17 -4.93 -0.13
C ILE A 54 6.01 -5.79 -1.08
N ARG A 55 5.63 -5.83 -2.37
CA ARG A 55 6.38 -6.60 -3.36
C ARG A 55 7.80 -6.07 -3.56
N GLN A 56 8.02 -4.75 -3.47
CA GLN A 56 9.36 -4.17 -3.55
C GLN A 56 10.24 -4.64 -2.39
N ILE A 57 9.69 -4.65 -1.17
CA ILE A 57 10.38 -5.19 0.01
C ILE A 57 10.67 -6.67 -0.18
N GLU A 58 9.66 -7.47 -0.53
CA GLU A 58 9.81 -8.93 -0.72
C GLU A 58 10.84 -9.27 -1.80
N ASN A 59 10.83 -8.56 -2.93
CA ASN A 59 11.82 -8.76 -3.99
C ASN A 59 13.23 -8.42 -3.49
N LYS A 60 13.41 -7.27 -2.82
CA LYS A 60 14.72 -6.86 -2.28
C LYS A 60 15.26 -7.86 -1.26
N VAL A 61 14.40 -8.43 -0.44
CA VAL A 61 14.76 -9.47 0.53
C VAL A 61 15.09 -10.78 -0.20
N SER A 62 14.31 -11.16 -1.21
CA SER A 62 14.54 -12.39 -1.98
C SER A 62 15.83 -12.35 -2.81
N ASP A 63 16.31 -11.15 -3.17
CA ASP A 63 17.57 -10.96 -3.88
C ASP A 63 18.78 -11.04 -2.93
N LEU A 64 18.57 -11.15 -1.62
CA LEU A 64 19.61 -11.13 -0.60
C LEU A 64 19.79 -12.51 0.06
N TYR A 65 21.01 -13.04 0.08
CA TYR A 65 21.35 -14.18 0.94
C TYR A 65 21.66 -13.69 2.35
N ILE A 66 20.64 -13.62 3.21
CA ILE A 66 20.74 -12.98 4.53
C ILE A 66 21.70 -13.76 5.44
N THR A 67 22.78 -13.12 5.87
CA THR A 67 23.78 -13.68 6.78
C THR A 67 23.72 -13.06 8.18
N ASP A 68 23.23 -11.83 8.29
CA ASP A 68 23.13 -11.10 9.55
C ASP A 68 22.05 -10.01 9.48
N TYR A 69 21.69 -9.44 10.63
CA TYR A 69 20.79 -8.29 10.72
C TYR A 69 21.13 -7.36 11.87
N ASP A 70 20.76 -6.09 11.72
CA ASP A 70 20.68 -5.12 12.80
C ASP A 70 19.24 -4.63 12.96
N TYR A 71 18.66 -4.83 14.14
CA TYR A 71 17.35 -4.28 14.51
C TYR A 71 17.53 -3.09 15.47
N LEU A 72 17.38 -1.87 14.96
CA LEU A 72 17.65 -0.66 15.73
C LEU A 72 16.40 -0.21 16.51
N SER A 73 15.23 -0.28 15.89
CA SER A 73 13.96 0.16 16.47
C SER A 73 12.76 -0.47 15.79
N ASP A 74 11.55 -0.20 16.29
CA ASP A 74 10.30 -0.55 15.62
C ASP A 74 10.03 0.19 14.31
N GLN A 75 10.98 1.02 13.87
CA GLN A 75 10.92 1.79 12.64
C GLN A 75 12.12 1.55 11.73
N GLU A 76 13.13 0.82 12.17
CA GLU A 76 14.37 0.66 11.41
C GLU A 76 15.01 -0.70 11.64
N PHE A 77 15.32 -1.38 10.54
CA PHE A 77 16.19 -2.55 10.53
C PHE A 77 17.02 -2.60 9.26
N THR A 78 18.14 -3.32 9.34
CA THR A 78 19.04 -3.58 8.22
C THR A 78 19.32 -5.07 8.14
N LEU A 79 19.24 -5.64 6.94
CA LEU A 79 19.69 -7.00 6.65
C LEU A 79 21.03 -6.94 5.92
N TYR A 80 21.90 -7.89 6.22
CA TYR A 80 23.22 -7.99 5.61
C TYR A 80 23.38 -9.30 4.86
N SER A 81 24.20 -9.25 3.82
CA SER A 81 24.72 -10.43 3.13
C SER A 81 26.21 -10.26 2.91
N ASP A 82 26.98 -11.00 3.71
CA ASP A 82 28.44 -11.04 3.67
C ASP A 82 28.93 -12.01 2.60
N PHE A 83 28.16 -13.06 2.31
CA PHE A 83 28.46 -14.05 1.28
C PHE A 83 27.20 -14.71 0.73
N GLU A 84 27.34 -15.35 -0.42
CA GLU A 84 26.32 -16.21 -1.02
C GLU A 84 26.96 -17.48 -1.61
N TYR A 85 26.20 -18.57 -1.65
CA TYR A 85 26.59 -19.80 -2.34
C TYR A 85 25.95 -19.83 -3.72
N VAL A 86 26.76 -19.75 -4.77
CA VAL A 86 26.29 -19.74 -6.17
C VAL A 86 26.81 -20.97 -6.90
N TYR A 87 25.91 -21.64 -7.60
CA TYR A 87 26.28 -22.79 -8.42
C TYR A 87 26.99 -22.35 -9.70
N ASN A 88 28.23 -22.79 -9.87
CA ASN A 88 29.02 -22.52 -11.07
C ASN A 88 28.80 -23.63 -12.11
N ASN A 89 28.07 -23.31 -13.18
CA ASN A 89 27.74 -24.25 -14.26
C ASN A 89 28.95 -24.76 -15.04
N GLU A 90 30.08 -24.03 -15.06
CA GLU A 90 31.28 -24.39 -15.82
C GLU A 90 32.13 -25.43 -15.06
N LEU A 91 32.21 -25.28 -13.74
CA LEU A 91 32.98 -26.17 -12.87
C LEU A 91 32.13 -27.31 -12.28
N GLY A 92 30.80 -27.17 -12.31
CA GLY A 92 29.87 -28.13 -11.74
C GLY A 92 29.92 -28.19 -10.21
N ASP A 93 30.33 -27.10 -9.57
CA ASP A 93 30.54 -26.99 -8.12
C ASP A 93 29.83 -25.76 -7.53
N ILE A 94 29.63 -25.76 -6.21
CA ILE A 94 29.08 -24.62 -5.47
C ILE A 94 30.24 -23.73 -5.04
N GLU A 95 30.25 -22.48 -5.50
CA GLU A 95 31.24 -21.50 -5.13
C GLU A 95 30.70 -20.55 -4.05
N LEU A 96 31.56 -20.22 -3.10
CA LEU A 96 31.29 -19.17 -2.13
C LEU A 96 31.74 -17.83 -2.73
N ILE A 97 30.78 -16.93 -2.93
CA ILE A 97 31.04 -15.55 -3.33
C ILE A 97 30.99 -14.71 -2.06
N ASN A 98 32.09 -14.04 -1.73
CA ASN A 98 32.12 -13.06 -0.63
C ASN A 98 31.81 -11.67 -1.18
N HIS A 99 31.01 -10.90 -0.45
CA HIS A 99 30.68 -9.52 -0.78
C HIS A 99 31.53 -8.56 0.06
N ASP A 100 32.40 -7.78 -0.60
CA ASP A 100 33.20 -6.73 0.03
C ASP A 100 33.13 -5.44 -0.83
N PRO A 101 32.39 -4.39 -0.40
CA PRO A 101 31.64 -4.31 0.87
C PRO A 101 30.42 -5.24 0.89
N ARG A 102 30.00 -5.65 2.10
CA ARG A 102 28.79 -6.48 2.30
C ARG A 102 27.56 -5.83 1.65
N LEU A 103 26.68 -6.65 1.10
CA LEU A 103 25.40 -6.17 0.59
C LEU A 103 24.47 -5.88 1.76
N GLU A 104 23.71 -4.80 1.67
CA GLU A 104 22.79 -4.38 2.72
C GLU A 104 21.41 -4.00 2.17
N LEU A 105 20.38 -4.35 2.94
CA LEU A 105 19.01 -3.89 2.76
C LEU A 105 18.57 -3.14 4.01
N ASN A 106 18.48 -1.83 3.93
CA ASN A 106 17.97 -0.98 5.01
C ASN A 106 16.50 -0.63 4.74
N ILE A 107 15.66 -0.83 5.75
CA ILE A 107 14.27 -0.36 5.76
C ILE A 107 14.13 0.61 6.92
N LEU A 108 13.74 1.85 6.61
CA LEU A 108 13.60 2.93 7.57
C LEU A 108 12.24 3.61 7.41
N ILE A 109 11.52 3.77 8.52
CA ILE A 109 10.28 4.52 8.63
C ILE A 109 10.59 5.79 9.43
N GLU A 110 10.76 6.92 8.75
CA GLU A 110 11.08 8.18 9.39
C GLU A 110 10.21 9.30 8.82
N ASN A 111 9.76 10.23 9.69
CA ASN A 111 9.05 11.45 9.26
C ASN A 111 7.83 11.18 8.35
N GLN A 112 7.07 10.11 8.61
CA GLN A 112 5.92 9.67 7.80
C GLN A 112 6.29 9.31 6.35
N GLN A 113 7.54 8.89 6.12
CA GLN A 113 8.05 8.37 4.87
C GLN A 113 8.65 6.98 5.08
N LEU A 114 8.59 6.17 4.04
CA LEU A 114 9.26 4.88 3.98
C LEU A 114 10.50 5.04 3.10
N PHE A 115 11.63 4.60 3.61
CA PHE A 115 12.90 4.53 2.89
C PHE A 115 13.31 3.06 2.75
N ILE A 116 13.77 2.71 1.55
CA ILE A 116 14.37 1.41 1.24
C ILE A 116 15.75 1.71 0.66
N ASN A 117 16.82 1.26 1.30
CA ASN A 117 18.21 1.60 0.95
C ASN A 117 18.43 3.10 0.80
N ASN A 118 17.92 3.87 1.76
CA ASN A 118 17.96 5.34 1.80
C ASN A 118 17.21 6.04 0.65
N GLU A 119 16.48 5.31 -0.19
CA GLU A 119 15.61 5.88 -1.22
C GLU A 119 14.18 6.01 -0.71
N SER A 120 13.62 7.21 -0.82
CA SER A 120 12.21 7.45 -0.44
C SER A 120 11.27 6.74 -1.40
N VAL A 121 10.38 5.94 -0.84
CA VAL A 121 9.34 5.23 -1.59
C VAL A 121 8.18 6.16 -1.90
N ASN A 122 7.78 6.22 -3.18
CA ASN A 122 6.66 7.04 -3.60
C ASN A 122 5.32 6.42 -3.14
N LEU A 123 4.63 7.11 -2.23
CA LEU A 123 3.34 6.69 -1.68
C LEU A 123 2.13 7.15 -2.52
N SER A 124 2.32 7.65 -3.74
CA SER A 124 1.27 7.96 -4.72
C SER A 124 0.11 8.83 -4.20
N GLY A 125 0.44 9.82 -3.36
CA GLY A 125 -0.54 10.76 -2.76
C GLY A 125 -1.10 10.33 -1.41
N PHE A 126 -0.72 9.15 -0.90
CA PHE A 126 -0.96 8.75 0.48
C PHE A 126 0.16 9.25 1.39
N THR A 127 -0.12 9.28 2.69
CA THR A 127 0.86 9.52 3.74
C THR A 127 1.10 8.25 4.55
N LEU A 128 2.28 8.07 5.12
CA LEU A 128 2.53 6.94 6.01
C LEU A 128 1.95 7.28 7.39
N HIS A 129 1.01 6.47 7.86
CA HIS A 129 0.41 6.65 9.17
C HIS A 129 1.39 6.22 10.27
N GLY A 130 1.38 6.92 11.41
CA GLY A 130 2.31 6.68 12.53
C GLY A 130 2.16 5.33 13.24
N THR A 131 1.19 4.50 12.85
CA THR A 131 1.08 3.11 13.34
C THR A 131 1.83 2.11 12.46
N SER A 132 2.45 2.56 11.38
CA SER A 132 3.37 1.74 10.58
C SER A 132 4.59 1.40 11.42
N ARG A 133 4.99 0.13 11.42
CA ARG A 133 6.03 -0.38 12.30
C ARG A 133 6.60 -1.70 11.83
N ILE A 134 7.72 -2.06 12.41
CA ILE A 134 8.49 -3.28 12.17
C ILE A 134 8.60 -4.02 13.50
N GLU A 135 7.99 -5.20 13.57
CA GLU A 135 8.01 -6.05 14.76
C GLU A 135 9.01 -7.19 14.54
N MET A 136 9.96 -7.36 15.46
CA MET A 136 10.89 -8.50 15.47
C MET A 136 10.42 -9.55 16.48
N ILE A 137 10.37 -10.80 16.05
CA ILE A 137 10.04 -11.96 16.89
C ILE A 137 11.21 -12.94 16.79
N GLU A 138 12.01 -13.01 17.84
CA GLU A 138 13.13 -13.95 17.94
C GLU A 138 12.62 -15.35 18.28
N GLY A 139 12.97 -16.32 17.43
CA GLY A 139 12.78 -17.74 17.66
C GLY A 139 14.11 -18.45 17.91
N VAL A 140 14.04 -19.75 18.23
CA VAL A 140 15.24 -20.58 18.50
C VAL A 140 16.00 -20.94 17.21
N ALA A 141 15.30 -21.02 16.08
CA ALA A 141 15.84 -21.46 14.79
C ALA A 141 15.69 -20.43 13.66
N SER A 142 14.88 -19.39 13.86
CA SER A 142 14.67 -18.31 12.91
C SER A 142 14.26 -17.04 13.64
N THR A 143 14.55 -15.89 13.04
CA THR A 143 14.04 -14.59 13.47
C THR A 143 13.02 -14.12 12.45
N GLN A 144 11.84 -13.70 12.91
CA GLN A 144 10.77 -13.19 12.05
C GLN A 144 10.66 -11.68 12.17
N PHE A 145 10.61 -10.99 11.02
CA PHE A 145 10.29 -9.56 10.94
C PHE A 145 8.92 -9.37 10.30
N ILE A 146 8.00 -8.72 11.02
CA ILE A 146 6.67 -8.36 10.53
C ILE A 146 6.66 -6.87 10.23
N ILE A 147 6.64 -6.53 8.93
CA ILE A 147 6.61 -5.14 8.47
C ILE A 147 5.15 -4.77 8.21
N THR A 148 4.63 -3.83 8.99
CA THR A 148 3.30 -3.27 8.83
C THR A 148 3.38 -1.87 8.25
N ILE A 149 2.88 -1.68 7.04
CA ILE A 149 2.78 -0.39 6.36
C ILE A 149 1.31 0.06 6.37
N VAL A 150 1.05 1.22 6.96
CA VAL A 150 -0.29 1.81 7.01
C VAL A 150 -0.30 3.09 6.19
N LEU A 151 -1.00 3.06 5.05
CA LEU A 151 -1.22 4.22 4.19
C LEU A 151 -2.47 4.96 4.66
N ALA A 152 -2.37 6.27 4.87
CA ALA A 152 -3.48 7.14 5.24
C ALA A 152 -3.83 8.11 4.11
N SER A 153 -5.12 8.23 3.85
CA SER A 153 -5.73 9.32 3.10
C SER A 153 -6.39 10.31 4.08
N GLU A 154 -7.08 11.33 3.57
CA GLU A 154 -7.81 12.29 4.41
C GLU A 154 -8.91 11.64 5.27
N LYS A 155 -9.43 10.47 4.86
CA LYS A 155 -10.62 9.84 5.49
C LYS A 155 -10.41 8.38 5.87
N ASN A 156 -9.53 7.68 5.17
CA ASN A 156 -9.39 6.24 5.26
C ASN A 156 -7.94 5.85 5.60
N ILE A 157 -7.81 4.66 6.18
CA ILE A 157 -6.53 4.02 6.45
C ILE A 157 -6.50 2.64 5.80
N TYR A 158 -5.36 2.28 5.25
CA TYR A 158 -5.14 1.04 4.49
C TYR A 158 -3.92 0.35 5.06
N THR A 159 -4.09 -0.88 5.54
CA THR A 159 -3.01 -1.62 6.21
C THR A 159 -2.52 -2.75 5.33
N PHE A 160 -1.21 -2.80 5.13
CA PHE A 160 -0.50 -3.83 4.40
C PHE A 160 0.55 -4.45 5.31
N LYS A 161 0.74 -5.75 5.19
CA LYS A 161 1.68 -6.50 6.02
C LYS A 161 2.46 -7.48 5.17
N THR A 162 3.74 -7.61 5.47
CA THR A 162 4.57 -8.72 4.99
C THR A 162 5.39 -9.28 6.13
N ASN A 163 5.69 -10.57 6.04
CA ASN A 163 6.44 -11.32 7.03
C ASN A 163 7.70 -11.83 6.36
N LEU A 164 8.85 -11.50 6.95
CA LEU A 164 10.16 -11.98 6.51
C LEU A 164 10.66 -12.96 7.57
N GLU A 165 11.12 -14.12 7.13
CA GLU A 165 11.73 -15.11 8.02
C GLU A 165 13.21 -15.23 7.67
N VAL A 166 14.06 -15.05 8.68
CA VAL A 166 15.51 -15.06 8.56
C VAL A 166 16.05 -16.27 9.32
N PHE A 167 16.82 -17.09 8.62
CA PHE A 167 17.48 -18.26 9.17
C PHE A 167 18.98 -17.95 9.26
N ILE A 168 19.51 -17.84 10.47
CA ILE A 168 20.94 -17.61 10.75
C ILE A 168 21.47 -18.82 11.50
#